data_AF-A0A6J7LG80-F1
#
_entry.id   AF-A0A6J7LG80-F1
#
_cell.length_a   1.000
_cell.length_b   1.000
_cell.length_c   1.000
_cell.angle_alpha   90.00
_cell.angle_beta   90.00
_cell.angle_gamma   90.00
#
_symmetry.space_group_name_H-M   'P 1'
#
loop_
_entity.id
_entity.type
_entity.pdbx_description
1 polymer ?
#
loop_
_entity_poly.entity_id
_entity_poly.type
_entity_poly.pdbx_seq_one_letter_code
_entity_poly.pdbx_strand_id
1 'polypeptide(L)'
;MVAAAMKWEGGYVWACKNYDGDVQSDTVAQGFGSLGLMTSVLMTPDGRTVEAEAAHGTVTRHYRQHEQGKPTSTNPIASIFAWTQGLAHRGKMDGTPDVTAFAETLERVCIETVEEGKMTKDLAMLIGPEQPWQTTQDFLASIDENLQKAMSS
;
A
#
# COMPACT_ATOMS: atom_id res chain seq x y z
N MET A 1 -8.61 7.72 -23.46
CA MET A 1 -8.56 6.73 -22.36
C MET A 1 -8.98 7.33 -21.02
N VAL A 2 -8.43 8.47 -20.59
CA VAL A 2 -8.85 9.18 -19.35
C VAL A 2 -10.38 9.28 -19.16
N ALA A 3 -11.14 9.60 -20.20
CA ALA A 3 -12.60 9.69 -20.14
C ALA A 3 -13.31 8.34 -19.95
N ALA A 4 -12.72 7.26 -20.46
CA ALA A 4 -13.21 5.90 -20.22
C ALA A 4 -12.90 5.48 -18.78
N ALA A 5 -11.70 5.81 -18.28
CA ALA A 5 -11.30 5.51 -16.91
C ALA A 5 -12.19 6.18 -15.85
N MET A 6 -12.68 7.39 -16.13
CA MET A 6 -13.65 8.07 -15.25
C MET A 6 -15.08 7.52 -15.32
N LYS A 7 -15.41 6.72 -16.35
CA LYS A 7 -16.78 6.22 -16.58
C LYS A 7 -16.97 4.74 -16.30
N TRP A 8 -15.92 3.95 -16.46
CA TRP A 8 -15.97 2.50 -16.30
C TRP A 8 -15.79 2.09 -14.83
N GLU A 9 -16.21 0.87 -14.51
CA GLU A 9 -16.20 0.32 -13.14
C GLU A 9 -14.83 -0.23 -12.69
N GLY A 10 -13.78 -0.06 -13.51
CA GLY A 10 -12.46 -0.65 -13.26
C GLY A 10 -12.32 -2.08 -13.81
N GLY A 11 -11.34 -2.84 -13.32
CA GLY A 11 -11.12 -4.24 -13.72
C GLY A 11 -10.41 -4.44 -15.08
N TYR A 12 -9.61 -3.48 -15.53
CA TYR A 12 -8.86 -3.55 -16.78
C TYR A 12 -7.42 -3.05 -16.61
N VAL A 13 -6.54 -3.43 -17.53
CA VAL A 13 -5.16 -2.93 -17.60
C VAL A 13 -5.08 -1.76 -18.57
N TRP A 14 -4.51 -0.64 -18.13
CA TRP A 14 -4.23 0.52 -18.99
C TRP A 14 -2.75 0.62 -19.29
N ALA A 15 -2.35 0.23 -20.51
CA ALA A 15 -0.99 0.42 -20.98
C ALA A 15 -0.72 1.90 -21.26
N CYS A 16 0.11 2.53 -20.42
CA CYS A 16 0.52 3.92 -20.57
C CYS A 16 1.95 4.02 -21.10
N LYS A 17 2.25 5.10 -21.84
CA LYS A 17 3.64 5.51 -22.03
C LYS A 17 4.20 5.99 -20.68
N ASN A 18 5.52 6.04 -20.54
CA ASN A 18 6.18 6.39 -19.28
C ASN A 18 5.57 7.63 -18.59
N TYR A 19 5.54 8.79 -19.27
CA TYR A 19 4.97 10.02 -18.72
C TYR A 19 3.46 9.93 -18.44
N ASP A 20 2.70 9.26 -19.30
CA ASP A 20 1.27 9.08 -19.07
C ASP A 20 1.03 8.18 -17.85
N GLY A 21 1.90 7.18 -17.61
CA GLY A 21 1.85 6.28 -16.46
C GLY A 21 2.12 7.03 -15.16
N ASP A 22 3.18 7.83 -15.15
CA ASP A 22 3.56 8.70 -14.02
C ASP A 22 2.37 9.57 -13.59
N VAL A 23 1.85 10.42 -14.49
CA VAL A 23 0.77 11.36 -14.15
C VAL A 23 -0.57 10.66 -13.84
N GLN A 24 -0.93 9.63 -14.60
CA GLN A 24 -2.25 9.00 -14.44
C GLN A 24 -2.29 8.04 -13.25
N SER A 25 -1.18 7.41 -12.88
CA SER A 25 -1.13 6.53 -11.70
C SER A 25 -1.46 7.29 -10.41
N ASP A 26 -0.88 8.48 -10.22
CA ASP A 26 -1.21 9.36 -9.08
C ASP A 26 -2.68 9.79 -9.09
N THR A 27 -3.22 10.10 -10.27
CA THR A 27 -4.65 10.47 -10.42
C THR A 27 -5.55 9.31 -10.01
N VAL A 28 -5.23 8.09 -10.43
CA VAL A 28 -5.97 6.88 -10.08
C VAL A 28 -5.84 6.60 -8.57
N ALA A 29 -4.63 6.58 -8.02
CA ALA A 29 -4.40 6.33 -6.60
C ALA A 29 -5.17 7.29 -5.70
N GLN A 30 -5.16 8.59 -6.04
CA GLN A 30 -5.91 9.59 -5.29
C GLN A 30 -7.43 9.39 -5.41
N GLY A 31 -7.92 8.92 -6.57
CA GLY A 31 -9.32 8.54 -6.78
C GLY A 31 -9.77 7.30 -6.00
N PHE A 32 -8.84 6.39 -5.72
CA PHE A 32 -9.05 5.21 -4.85
C PHE A 32 -8.76 5.47 -3.37
N GLY A 33 -8.51 6.74 -2.99
CA GLY A 33 -8.45 7.19 -1.61
C GLY A 33 -7.15 7.92 -1.27
N SER A 34 -6.02 7.24 -1.32
CA SER A 34 -4.72 7.79 -0.92
C SER A 34 -3.60 7.20 -1.76
N LEU A 35 -2.57 8.00 -2.05
CA LEU A 35 -1.31 7.52 -2.64
C LEU A 35 -0.66 6.39 -1.82
N GLY A 36 -0.95 6.33 -0.51
CA GLY A 36 -0.49 5.27 0.39
C GLY A 36 -1.17 3.91 0.17
N LEU A 37 -2.15 3.82 -0.74
CA LEU A 37 -2.90 2.60 -1.07
C LEU A 37 -2.55 2.04 -2.47
N MET A 38 -1.50 2.55 -3.12
CA MET A 38 -1.05 2.07 -4.43
C MET A 38 0.29 1.34 -4.33
N THR A 39 0.38 0.20 -5.02
CA THR A 39 1.64 -0.54 -5.23
C THR A 39 2.25 -0.17 -6.58
N SER A 40 3.58 -0.24 -6.68
CA SER A 40 4.32 -0.14 -7.94
C SER A 40 5.21 -1.37 -8.07
N VAL A 41 5.07 -2.10 -9.18
CA VAL A 41 5.85 -3.30 -9.47
C VAL A 41 6.35 -3.24 -10.91
N LEU A 42 7.67 -3.13 -11.07
CA LEU A 42 8.36 -3.25 -12.33
C LEU A 42 8.66 -4.74 -12.60
N MET A 43 8.22 -5.27 -13.75
CA MET A 43 8.47 -6.65 -14.16
C MET A 43 9.19 -6.69 -15.51
N THR A 44 10.24 -7.51 -15.61
CA THR A 44 10.94 -7.73 -16.89
C THR A 44 10.09 -8.57 -17.86
N PRO A 45 10.30 -8.45 -19.18
CA PRO A 45 9.49 -9.18 -20.18
C PRO A 45 9.55 -10.71 -20.09
N ASP A 46 10.60 -11.26 -19.47
CA ASP A 46 10.74 -12.70 -19.22
C ASP A 46 9.92 -13.20 -18.02
N GLY A 47 9.31 -12.29 -17.26
CA GLY A 47 8.51 -12.56 -16.06
C GLY A 47 9.33 -13.06 -14.87
N ARG A 48 10.66 -12.93 -14.89
CA ARG A 48 11.54 -13.49 -13.85
C ARG A 48 12.03 -12.46 -12.85
N THR A 49 12.32 -11.25 -13.30
CA THR A 49 12.85 -10.18 -12.45
C THR A 49 11.73 -9.22 -12.12
N VAL A 50 11.59 -8.90 -10.83
CA VAL A 50 10.69 -7.88 -10.35
C VAL A 50 11.43 -6.89 -9.46
N GLU A 51 11.00 -5.65 -9.49
CA GLU A 51 11.33 -4.62 -8.52
C GLU A 51 9.99 -4.07 -8.00
N ALA A 52 9.85 -3.97 -6.68
CA ALA A 52 8.61 -3.58 -6.02
C ALA A 52 8.89 -2.41 -5.08
N GLU A 53 8.12 -1.35 -5.22
CA GLU A 53 8.27 -0.10 -4.48
C GLU A 53 6.91 0.45 -4.02
N ALA A 54 6.95 1.36 -3.06
CA ALA A 54 5.79 2.19 -2.76
C ALA A 54 5.71 3.29 -3.82
N ALA A 55 4.53 3.52 -4.40
CA ALA A 55 4.37 4.48 -5.48
C ALA A 55 4.54 5.95 -5.04
N HIS A 56 4.53 6.24 -3.74
CA HIS A 56 4.70 7.59 -3.21
C HIS A 56 6.17 7.93 -2.95
N GLY A 57 6.51 9.21 -2.98
CA GLY A 57 7.84 9.70 -2.59
C GLY A 57 8.12 9.61 -1.08
N THR A 58 9.22 10.22 -0.63
CA THR A 58 9.75 10.11 0.74
C THR A 58 8.96 10.87 1.83
N VAL A 59 7.79 11.41 1.50
CA VAL A 59 6.90 12.14 2.43
C VAL A 59 7.64 13.19 3.28
N THR A 60 8.46 14.04 2.65
CA THR A 60 9.40 14.96 3.31
C THR A 60 8.76 15.85 4.37
N ARG A 61 7.48 16.24 4.19
CA ARG A 61 6.73 17.01 5.18
C ARG A 61 6.64 16.30 6.53
N HIS A 62 6.32 14.99 6.54
CA HIS A 62 6.26 14.20 7.77
C HIS A 62 7.67 13.95 8.32
N TYR A 63 8.66 13.75 7.45
CA TYR A 63 10.06 13.63 7.88
C TYR A 63 10.53 14.87 8.68
N ARG A 64 10.23 16.09 8.22
CA ARG A 64 10.56 17.31 8.98
C ARG A 64 9.83 17.42 10.33
N GLN A 65 8.62 16.87 10.44
CA GLN A 65 7.91 16.79 11.72
C GLN A 65 8.57 15.77 12.66
N HIS A 66 8.97 14.62 12.12
CA HIS A 66 9.70 13.59 12.85
C HIS A 66 11.04 14.11 13.40
N GLU A 67 11.83 14.85 12.60
CA GLU A 67 13.08 15.50 13.06
C GLU A 67 12.86 16.45 14.24
N GLN A 68 11.67 17.03 14.37
CA GLN A 68 11.29 17.92 15.46
C GLN A 68 10.69 17.17 16.67
N GLY A 69 10.67 15.83 16.65
CA GLY A 69 10.04 15.00 17.69
C GLY A 69 8.51 15.07 17.70
N LYS A 70 7.88 15.57 16.63
CA LYS A 70 6.41 15.66 16.53
C LYS A 70 5.82 14.31 16.10
N PRO A 71 4.64 13.94 16.61
CA PRO A 71 3.95 12.74 16.15
C PRO A 71 3.57 12.87 14.67
N THR A 72 3.74 11.78 13.92
CA THR A 72 3.39 11.69 12.49
C THR A 72 2.40 10.57 12.25
N SER A 73 1.58 10.71 11.21
CA SER A 73 0.66 9.67 10.74
C SER A 73 0.83 9.51 9.22
N THR A 74 2.00 8.98 8.85
CA THR A 74 2.28 8.47 7.50
C THR A 74 1.72 7.07 7.38
N ASN A 75 0.97 6.81 6.29
CA ASN A 75 0.44 5.50 5.94
C ASN A 75 1.57 4.54 5.50
N PRO A 76 1.80 3.42 6.20
CA PRO A 76 2.86 2.47 5.85
C PRO A 76 2.40 1.39 4.85
N ILE A 77 1.12 1.33 4.46
CA ILE A 77 0.56 0.18 3.72
C ILE A 77 1.29 -0.05 2.39
N ALA A 78 1.44 0.98 1.54
CA ALA A 78 2.18 0.84 0.29
C ALA A 78 3.63 0.34 0.49
N SER A 79 4.30 0.77 1.58
CA SER A 79 5.64 0.29 1.91
C SER A 79 5.66 -1.16 2.38
N ILE A 80 4.65 -1.59 3.14
CA ILE A 80 4.46 -3.00 3.51
C ILE A 80 4.17 -3.84 2.27
N PHE A 81 3.32 -3.34 1.37
CA PHE A 81 2.95 -4.05 0.16
C PHE A 81 4.13 -4.17 -0.81
N ALA A 82 5.06 -3.22 -0.84
CA ALA A 82 6.31 -3.38 -1.58
C ALA A 82 7.10 -4.61 -1.10
N TRP A 83 7.18 -4.83 0.22
CA TRP A 83 7.79 -6.04 0.79
C TRP A 83 7.03 -7.31 0.43
N THR A 84 5.72 -7.33 0.63
CA THR A 84 4.91 -8.55 0.39
C THR A 84 4.89 -8.92 -1.09
N GLN A 85 4.82 -7.97 -2.01
CA GLN A 85 4.90 -8.23 -3.46
C GLN A 85 6.25 -8.85 -3.84
N GLY A 86 7.35 -8.33 -3.28
CA GLY A 86 8.68 -8.91 -3.46
C GLY A 86 8.79 -10.34 -2.90
N LEU A 87 8.26 -10.57 -1.70
CA LEU A 87 8.24 -11.88 -1.04
C LEU A 87 7.37 -12.89 -1.80
N ALA A 88 6.19 -12.49 -2.24
CA ALA A 88 5.28 -13.35 -3.01
C ALA A 88 5.91 -13.79 -4.34
N HIS A 89 6.59 -12.88 -5.04
CA HIS A 89 7.33 -13.23 -6.26
C HIS A 89 8.50 -14.17 -5.96
N ARG A 90 9.31 -13.89 -4.92
CA ARG A 90 10.40 -14.78 -4.49
C ARG A 90 9.88 -16.17 -4.14
N GLY A 91 8.80 -16.24 -3.38
CA GLY A 91 8.18 -17.50 -2.95
C GLY A 91 7.69 -18.33 -4.14
N LYS A 92 7.10 -17.68 -5.15
CA LYS A 92 6.73 -18.32 -6.42
C LYS A 92 7.94 -18.85 -7.19
N MET A 93 9.03 -18.08 -7.25
CA MET A 93 10.26 -18.49 -7.96
C MET A 93 10.94 -19.70 -7.29
N ASP A 94 10.93 -19.76 -5.96
CA ASP A 94 11.56 -20.83 -5.19
C ASP A 94 10.66 -22.04 -4.93
N GLY A 95 9.36 -21.92 -5.22
CA GLY A 95 8.38 -22.95 -4.87
C GLY A 95 8.21 -23.10 -3.36
N THR A 96 8.30 -21.98 -2.61
CA THR A 96 8.13 -21.93 -1.15
C THR A 96 6.77 -21.34 -0.80
N PRO A 97 5.68 -22.14 -0.79
CA PRO A 97 4.32 -21.65 -0.60
C PRO A 97 4.13 -20.92 0.73
N ASP A 98 4.86 -21.29 1.79
CA ASP A 98 4.77 -20.65 3.10
C ASP A 98 5.19 -19.18 3.06
N VAL A 99 6.17 -18.82 2.21
CA VAL A 99 6.61 -17.43 2.02
C VAL A 99 5.52 -16.63 1.31
N THR A 100 4.90 -17.21 0.28
CA THR A 100 3.76 -16.59 -0.42
C THR A 100 2.57 -16.41 0.51
N ALA A 101 2.23 -17.44 1.29
CA ALA A 101 1.13 -17.41 2.25
C ALA A 101 1.35 -16.37 3.35
N PHE A 102 2.59 -16.20 3.83
CA PHE A 102 2.94 -15.11 4.76
C PHE A 102 2.69 -13.73 4.13
N ALA A 103 3.15 -13.52 2.89
CA ALA A 103 2.94 -12.25 2.18
C ALA A 103 1.46 -11.93 2.00
N GLU A 104 0.66 -12.90 1.54
CA GLU A 104 -0.79 -12.76 1.38
C GLU A 104 -1.51 -12.52 2.72
N THR A 105 -1.05 -13.19 3.78
CA THR A 105 -1.60 -12.99 5.13
C THR A 105 -1.34 -11.58 5.64
N LEU A 106 -0.14 -11.05 5.44
CA LEU A 106 0.20 -9.68 5.84
C LEU A 106 -0.59 -8.64 5.05
N GLU A 107 -0.77 -8.83 3.74
CA GLU A 107 -1.64 -7.94 2.94
C GLU A 107 -3.09 -7.95 3.44
N ARG A 108 -3.64 -9.14 3.71
CA ARG A 108 -4.99 -9.29 4.27
C ARG A 108 -5.12 -8.61 5.63
N VAL A 109 -4.15 -8.79 6.53
CA VAL A 109 -4.15 -8.16 7.86
C VAL A 109 -4.14 -6.64 7.77
N CYS A 110 -3.38 -6.05 6.84
CA CYS A 110 -3.39 -4.61 6.62
C CYS A 110 -4.78 -4.10 6.23
N ILE A 111 -5.47 -4.81 5.33
CA ILE A 111 -6.83 -4.47 4.87
C ILE A 111 -7.82 -4.59 6.03
N GLU A 112 -7.85 -5.75 6.71
CA GLU A 112 -8.74 -6.02 7.84
C GLU A 112 -8.55 -5.00 8.97
N THR A 113 -7.30 -4.61 9.26
CA THR A 113 -7.00 -3.60 10.30
C THR A 113 -7.64 -2.24 9.97
N VAL A 114 -7.62 -1.82 8.70
CA VAL A 114 -8.29 -0.59 8.25
C VAL A 114 -9.82 -0.74 8.31
N GLU A 115 -10.36 -1.88 7.90
CA GLU A 115 -11.80 -2.17 7.93
C GLU A 115 -12.35 -2.25 9.37
N GLU A 116 -11.53 -2.65 10.34
CA GLU A 116 -11.82 -2.59 11.79
C GLU A 116 -11.83 -1.15 12.35
N GLY A 117 -11.50 -0.15 11.53
CA GLY A 117 -11.50 1.26 11.90
C GLY A 117 -10.17 1.79 12.44
N LYS A 118 -9.12 0.96 12.50
CA LYS A 118 -7.77 1.40 12.87
C LYS A 118 -7.04 1.86 11.62
N MET A 119 -6.75 3.14 11.49
CA MET A 119 -6.15 3.69 10.27
C MET A 119 -5.34 4.95 10.52
N THR A 120 -4.50 5.31 9.55
CA THR A 120 -3.74 6.56 9.58
C THR A 120 -4.59 7.76 9.16
N LYS A 121 -4.08 8.95 9.44
CA LYS A 121 -4.79 10.22 9.28
C LYS A 121 -5.25 10.47 7.85
N ASP A 122 -4.45 10.10 6.86
CA ASP A 122 -4.81 10.22 5.44
C ASP A 122 -6.08 9.44 5.11
N LEU A 123 -6.25 8.22 5.63
CA LEU A 123 -7.43 7.40 5.40
C LEU A 123 -8.65 7.91 6.19
N ALA A 124 -8.45 8.28 7.46
CA ALA A 124 -9.53 8.80 8.30
C ALA A 124 -10.16 10.07 7.69
N MET A 125 -9.35 10.96 7.11
CA MET A 125 -9.84 12.18 6.44
C MET A 125 -10.74 11.89 5.23
N LEU A 126 -10.65 10.71 4.61
CA LEU A 126 -11.54 10.30 3.50
C LEU A 126 -12.93 9.90 4.00
N ILE A 127 -13.02 9.41 5.24
CA ILE A 127 -14.28 8.97 5.86
C ILE A 127 -15.02 10.18 6.43
N GLY A 128 -14.33 11.04 7.19
CA GLY A 128 -14.93 12.24 7.76
C GLY A 128 -14.05 12.93 8.81
N PRO A 129 -14.40 14.17 9.19
CA PRO A 129 -13.58 14.99 10.10
C PRO A 129 -13.48 14.43 11.52
N GLU A 130 -14.47 13.66 11.95
CA GLU A 130 -14.56 13.08 13.30
C GLU A 130 -13.96 11.67 13.39
N GLN A 131 -13.49 11.10 12.27
CA GLN A 131 -12.95 9.74 12.26
C GLN A 131 -11.63 9.70 13.04
N PRO A 132 -11.50 8.84 14.08
CA PRO A 132 -10.25 8.69 14.80
C PRO A 132 -9.17 8.09 13.90
N TRP A 133 -7.92 8.45 14.19
CA TRP A 133 -6.75 7.96 13.47
C TRP A 133 -5.59 7.68 14.42
N GLN A 134 -4.64 6.90 13.95
CA GLN A 134 -3.46 6.45 14.69
C GLN A 134 -2.18 7.09 14.18
N THR A 135 -1.20 7.30 15.06
CA THR A 135 0.16 7.63 14.59
C THR A 135 0.74 6.46 13.78
N THR A 136 1.79 6.71 13.00
CA THR A 136 2.45 5.65 12.23
C THR A 136 2.89 4.49 13.13
N GLN A 137 3.37 4.77 14.34
CA GLN A 137 3.82 3.73 15.27
C GLN A 137 2.65 2.93 15.86
N ASP A 138 1.56 3.60 16.24
CA ASP A 138 0.38 2.92 16.78
C ASP A 138 -0.32 2.03 15.72
N PHE A 139 -0.34 2.48 14.47
CA PHE A 139 -0.89 1.71 13.36
C PHE A 139 -0.03 0.50 13.01
N LEU A 140 1.31 0.65 12.98
CA LEU A 140 2.23 -0.47 12.82
C LEU A 140 2.08 -1.49 13.96
N ALA A 141 1.92 -1.04 15.20
CA ALA A 141 1.67 -1.93 16.33
C ALA A 141 0.32 -2.66 16.20
N SER A 142 -0.71 -2.00 15.67
CA SER A 142 -2.01 -2.63 15.41
C SER A 142 -1.92 -3.71 14.33
N ILE A 143 -1.15 -3.47 13.26
CA ILE A 143 -0.88 -4.47 12.22
C ILE A 143 -0.10 -5.66 12.80
N ASP A 144 0.95 -5.41 13.60
CA ASP A 144 1.75 -6.46 14.24
C ASP A 144 0.89 -7.34 15.16
N GLU A 145 0.06 -6.73 16.01
CA GLU A 145 -0.87 -7.46 16.88
C GLU A 145 -1.81 -8.37 16.07
N ASN A 146 -2.40 -7.86 15.00
CA ASN A 146 -3.32 -8.61 14.14
C ASN A 146 -2.58 -9.70 13.33
N LEU A 147 -1.35 -9.44 12.89
CA LEU A 147 -0.51 -10.42 12.20
C LEU A 147 -0.14 -11.58 13.13
N GLN A 148 0.27 -11.30 14.36
CA GLN A 148 0.59 -12.34 15.35
C GLN A 148 -0.60 -13.25 15.61
N LYS A 149 -1.82 -12.69 15.75
CA LYS A 149 -3.05 -13.47 15.88
C LYS A 149 -3.28 -14.37 14.66
N ALA A 150 -3.20 -13.80 13.46
CA ALA A 150 -3.40 -14.53 12.21
C ALA A 150 -2.37 -15.66 11.99
N MET A 151 -1.12 -15.45 12.40
CA MET A 151 -0.03 -16.44 12.25
C MET A 151 -0.01 -17.50 13.37
N SER A 152 -0.73 -17.29 14.47
CA SER A 152 -0.82 -18.24 15.59
C SER A 152 -1.95 -19.27 15.46
N SER A 153 -2.79 -19.12 14.42
CA SER A 153 -3.93 -19.98 14.12
C SER A 153 -3.58 -21.02 13.07
#